data_AF-A0A1J3EXU1-F1
#
_entry.id   AF-A0A1J3EXU1-F1
#
_cell.length_a   1.000
_cell.length_b   1.000
_cell.length_c   1.000
_cell.angle_alpha   90.00
_cell.angle_beta   90.00
_cell.angle_gamma   90.00
#
_symmetry.space_group_name_H-M   'P 1'
#
loop_
_entity.id
_entity.type
_entity.pdbx_description
1 polymer ?
#
loop_
_entity_poly.entity_id
_entity_poly.type
_entity_poly.pdbx_seq_one_letter_code
_entity_poly.pdbx_strand_id
1 'polypeptide(L)'
;VIREMALWIASNFGKEKEKICVKSGAQLLQIPDGVNWENVRRMSLMSNRFAEISCSPNCPNLSTLLLRKNKLEDISGEFFQLMPALVVLDLSQNKRLIGLPEEICNLISLHYLNLSHTRIK
;
A
#
# COMPACT_ATOMS: atom_id res chain seq x y z
N VAL A 1 -0.75 -21.83 9.49
CA VAL A 1 0.63 -22.36 9.48
C VAL A 1 1.48 -21.75 8.35
N ILE A 2 1.12 -21.89 7.07
CA ILE A 2 1.94 -21.39 5.93
C ILE A 2 2.16 -19.86 5.93
N ARG A 3 1.11 -19.06 6.17
CA ARG A 3 1.21 -17.59 6.20
C ARG A 3 2.22 -17.09 7.24
N GLU A 4 2.13 -17.59 8.46
CA GLU A 4 3.04 -17.19 9.55
C GLU A 4 4.48 -17.58 9.25
N MET A 5 4.69 -18.74 8.63
CA MET A 5 6.02 -19.18 8.21
C MET A 5 6.58 -18.30 7.08
N ALA A 6 5.76 -17.91 6.11
CA ALA A 6 6.14 -16.98 5.06
C ALA A 6 6.51 -15.59 5.62
N LEU A 7 5.73 -15.07 6.58
CA LEU A 7 6.05 -13.83 7.27
C LEU A 7 7.34 -13.93 8.09
N TRP A 8 7.55 -15.06 8.76
CA TRP A 8 8.78 -15.31 9.51
C TRP A 8 10.02 -15.31 8.61
N ILE A 9 9.97 -15.99 7.47
CA ILE A 9 11.08 -16.01 6.48
C ILE A 9 11.28 -14.60 5.90
N ALA A 10 10.20 -13.94 5.46
CA ALA A 10 10.27 -12.62 4.84
C ALA A 10 10.83 -11.55 5.80
N SER A 11 10.59 -11.70 7.11
CA SER A 11 11.10 -10.81 8.16
C SER A 11 12.49 -11.21 8.67
N ASN A 12 13.30 -11.88 7.83
CA ASN A 12 14.62 -12.39 8.19
C ASN A 12 14.59 -13.21 9.48
N PHE A 13 13.77 -14.26 9.47
CA PHE A 13 13.58 -15.16 10.62
C PHE A 13 13.06 -14.44 11.87
N GLY A 14 12.22 -13.42 11.67
CA GLY A 14 11.59 -12.66 12.74
C GLY A 14 12.39 -11.48 13.27
N LYS A 15 13.61 -11.23 12.77
CA LYS A 15 14.45 -10.10 13.20
C LYS A 15 13.92 -8.75 12.72
N GLU A 16 13.08 -8.74 11.68
CA GLU A 16 12.60 -7.54 11.02
C GLU A 16 11.07 -7.51 10.86
N LYS A 17 10.33 -8.09 11.82
CA LYS A 17 8.86 -8.25 11.72
C LYS A 17 8.13 -6.93 11.47
N GLU A 18 8.58 -5.85 12.10
CA GLU A 18 7.97 -4.52 11.97
C GLU A 18 8.15 -3.90 10.57
N LYS A 19 9.10 -4.42 9.78
CA LYS A 19 9.34 -3.94 8.41
C LYS A 19 8.31 -4.47 7.40
N ILE A 20 7.49 -5.45 7.78
CA ILE A 20 6.52 -6.08 6.90
C ILE A 20 5.13 -6.01 7.52
N CYS A 21 4.20 -5.33 6.84
CA CYS A 21 2.79 -5.25 7.24
C CYS A 21 1.92 -5.98 6.21
N VAL A 22 1.17 -7.00 6.65
CA VAL A 22 0.23 -7.74 5.78
C VAL A 22 -1.14 -7.80 6.42
N LYS A 23 -2.08 -7.02 5.89
CA LYS A 23 -3.49 -6.99 6.30
C LYS A 23 -4.38 -7.22 5.07
N SER A 24 -4.45 -8.45 4.60
CA SER A 24 -5.12 -8.81 3.34
C SER A 24 -6.35 -9.68 3.58
N GLY A 25 -7.44 -9.45 2.83
CA GLY A 25 -8.63 -10.30 2.92
C GLY A 25 -9.46 -10.13 4.20
N ALA A 26 -9.18 -9.11 5.01
CA ALA A 26 -9.83 -8.87 6.31
C ALA A 26 -11.12 -8.04 6.20
N GLN A 27 -11.58 -7.74 4.97
CA GLN A 27 -12.78 -6.94 4.69
C GLN A 27 -12.73 -5.53 5.30
N LEU A 28 -11.52 -5.00 5.50
CA LEU A 28 -11.31 -3.69 6.11
C LEU A 28 -11.90 -2.57 5.25
N LEU A 29 -12.50 -1.59 5.91
CA LEU A 29 -13.03 -0.38 5.27
C LEU A 29 -12.03 0.79 5.33
N GLN A 30 -11.12 0.77 6.30
CA GLN A 30 -10.09 1.79 6.50
C GLN A 30 -8.78 1.14 6.94
N ILE A 31 -7.67 1.87 6.80
CA ILE A 31 -6.36 1.41 7.26
C ILE A 31 -6.33 1.48 8.79
N PRO A 32 -5.97 0.42 9.53
CA PRO A 32 -6.06 0.43 10.99
C PRO A 32 -4.94 1.24 11.64
N ASP A 33 -5.22 1.90 12.76
CA ASP A 33 -4.31 2.84 13.46
C ASP A 33 -3.01 2.22 13.99
N GLY A 34 -2.95 0.90 14.19
CA GLY A 34 -1.76 0.20 14.70
C GLY A 34 -0.66 -0.06 13.66
N VAL A 35 -0.57 0.73 12.59
CA VAL A 35 0.50 0.61 11.58
C VAL A 35 1.67 1.52 11.95
N ASN A 36 2.85 0.94 12.17
CA ASN A 36 4.08 1.71 12.32
C ASN A 36 4.63 2.10 10.93
N TRP A 37 4.21 3.27 10.45
CA TRP A 37 4.57 3.80 9.13
C TRP A 37 6.05 4.16 8.99
N GLU A 38 6.72 4.52 10.09
CA GLU A 38 8.13 4.91 10.05
C GLU A 38 9.07 3.72 9.78
N ASN A 39 8.72 2.54 10.32
CA ASN A 39 9.55 1.33 10.20
C ASN A 39 9.17 0.42 9.02
N VAL A 40 7.93 0.51 8.52
CA VAL A 40 7.44 -0.40 7.48
C VAL A 40 8.17 -0.20 6.16
N ARG A 41 8.65 -1.30 5.58
CA ARG A 41 9.32 -1.32 4.26
C ARG A 41 8.46 -1.93 3.16
N ARG A 42 7.63 -2.91 3.52
CA ARG A 42 6.74 -3.59 2.58
C ARG A 42 5.36 -3.73 3.19
N MET A 43 4.34 -3.29 2.46
CA MET A 43 2.97 -3.30 2.92
C MET A 43 2.03 -3.92 1.89
N SER A 44 1.23 -4.88 2.34
CA SER A 44 0.14 -5.45 1.59
C SER A 44 -1.18 -5.23 2.32
N LEU A 45 -2.08 -4.47 1.68
CA LEU A 45 -3.45 -4.26 2.12
C LEU A 45 -4.45 -4.73 1.05
N MET A 46 -4.05 -5.73 0.26
CA MET A 46 -4.82 -6.23 -0.88
C MET A 46 -6.11 -6.93 -0.45
N SER A 47 -7.08 -6.99 -1.36
CA SER A 47 -8.33 -7.74 -1.15
C SER A 47 -9.12 -7.27 0.09
N ASN A 48 -9.15 -5.97 0.36
CA ASN A 48 -10.05 -5.35 1.35
C ASN A 48 -11.19 -4.60 0.64
N ARG A 49 -11.84 -3.67 1.34
CA ARG A 49 -13.00 -2.92 0.86
C ARG A 49 -12.79 -1.41 0.96
N PHE A 50 -11.53 -0.95 0.91
CA PHE A 50 -11.24 0.48 0.93
C PHE A 50 -11.91 1.15 -0.26
N ALA A 51 -12.73 2.16 0.03
CA ALA A 51 -13.34 3.04 -0.97
C ALA A 51 -12.47 4.28 -1.19
N GLU A 52 -11.83 4.77 -0.12
CA GLU A 52 -11.04 5.99 -0.12
C GLU A 52 -9.79 5.79 0.75
N ILE A 53 -8.74 6.55 0.45
CA ILE A 53 -7.54 6.67 1.30
C ILE A 53 -7.32 8.16 1.58
N SER A 54 -7.55 8.57 2.82
CA SER A 54 -7.51 9.97 3.24
C SER A 54 -6.43 10.28 4.27
N CYS A 55 -5.60 9.31 4.66
CA CYS A 55 -4.52 9.53 5.60
C CYS A 55 -3.27 10.13 4.94
N SER A 56 -2.47 10.84 5.72
CA SER A 56 -1.15 11.37 5.33
C SER A 56 -0.06 10.72 6.20
N PRO A 57 0.32 9.46 5.93
CA PRO A 57 1.26 8.75 6.78
C PRO A 57 2.71 9.09 6.41
N ASN A 58 3.54 9.37 7.42
CA ASN A 58 4.98 9.50 7.21
C ASN A 58 5.63 8.12 7.02
N CYS A 59 5.97 7.75 5.78
CA CYS A 59 6.49 6.42 5.44
C CYS A 59 7.85 6.49 4.71
N PRO A 60 8.89 7.05 5.33
CA PRO A 60 10.15 7.36 4.65
C PRO A 60 10.87 6.11 4.12
N ASN A 61 10.59 4.93 4.68
CA ASN A 61 11.25 3.67 4.36
C ASN A 61 10.38 2.72 3.49
N LEU A 62 9.15 3.10 3.16
CA LEU A 62 8.23 2.23 2.43
C LEU A 62 8.67 2.07 0.98
N SER A 63 8.98 0.83 0.59
CA SER A 63 9.50 0.49 -0.74
C SER A 63 8.48 -0.23 -1.63
N THR A 64 7.48 -0.88 -1.02
CA THR A 64 6.45 -1.64 -1.73
C THR A 64 5.11 -1.45 -1.07
N LEU A 65 4.12 -1.03 -1.85
CA LEU A 65 2.74 -0.86 -1.41
C LEU A 65 1.78 -1.60 -2.38
N LEU A 66 1.04 -2.57 -1.85
CA LEU A 66 0.08 -3.37 -2.60
C LEU A 66 -1.34 -3.08 -2.11
N LEU A 67 -2.12 -2.39 -2.94
CA LEU A 67 -3.51 -1.98 -2.72
C LEU A 67 -4.48 -2.67 -3.70
N ARG A 68 -4.00 -3.68 -4.42
CA ARG A 68 -4.76 -4.47 -5.39
C ARG A 68 -6.05 -5.05 -4.83
N LYS A 69 -7.09 -5.17 -5.68
CA LYS A 69 -8.41 -5.74 -5.33
C LYS A 69 -9.08 -5.03 -4.16
N ASN A 70 -9.08 -3.70 -4.15
CA ASN A 70 -9.93 -2.92 -3.25
C ASN A 70 -11.12 -2.34 -4.04
N LYS A 71 -11.85 -1.42 -3.44
CA LYS A 71 -12.95 -0.68 -4.07
C LYS A 71 -12.58 0.81 -4.23
N LEU A 72 -11.30 1.12 -4.39
CA LEU A 72 -10.82 2.50 -4.38
C LEU A 72 -11.51 3.29 -5.48
N GLU A 73 -12.04 4.43 -5.08
CA GLU A 73 -12.68 5.45 -5.90
C GLU A 73 -11.80 6.70 -5.93
N ASP A 74 -11.23 7.05 -4.76
CA ASP A 74 -10.38 8.22 -4.59
C ASP A 74 -9.19 7.94 -3.64
N ILE A 75 -8.10 8.69 -3.85
CA ILE A 75 -6.88 8.66 -3.02
C ILE A 75 -6.46 10.11 -2.83
N SER A 76 -6.38 10.55 -1.57
CA SER A 76 -5.89 11.89 -1.24
C SER A 76 -4.45 12.10 -1.70
N GLY A 77 -4.12 13.27 -2.26
CA GLY A 77 -2.76 13.63 -2.65
C GLY A 77 -1.76 13.57 -1.50
N GLU A 78 -2.21 13.91 -0.30
CA GLU A 78 -1.44 13.81 0.95
C GLU A 78 -0.89 12.39 1.19
N PHE A 79 -1.57 11.35 0.70
CA PHE A 79 -1.15 9.97 0.86
C PHE A 79 0.21 9.68 0.18
N PHE A 80 0.54 10.38 -0.91
CA PHE A 80 1.79 10.15 -1.63
C PHE A 80 2.92 11.11 -1.23
N GLN A 81 2.65 12.13 -0.42
CA GLN A 81 3.64 13.16 -0.09
C GLN A 81 4.87 12.63 0.65
N LEU A 82 4.67 11.71 1.60
CA LEU A 82 5.72 11.26 2.52
C LEU A 82 6.17 9.82 2.26
N MET A 83 6.36 9.46 0.98
CA MET A 83 6.80 8.13 0.53
C MET A 83 7.98 8.17 -0.47
N PRO A 84 9.07 8.90 -0.18
CA PRO A 84 10.15 9.13 -1.16
C PRO A 84 10.87 7.85 -1.61
N ALA A 85 10.82 6.78 -0.81
CA ALA A 85 11.47 5.50 -1.09
C ALA A 85 10.58 4.49 -1.84
N LEU A 86 9.36 4.86 -2.23
CA LEU A 86 8.41 3.92 -2.82
C LEU A 86 8.85 3.51 -4.23
N VAL A 87 9.11 2.22 -4.42
CA VAL A 87 9.58 1.66 -5.70
C VAL A 87 8.47 0.94 -6.45
N VAL A 88 7.57 0.27 -5.72
CA VAL A 88 6.51 -0.57 -6.27
C VAL A 88 5.16 -0.14 -5.71
N LEU A 89 4.26 0.28 -6.59
CA LEU A 89 2.87 0.60 -6.29
C LEU A 89 1.93 -0.24 -7.16
N ASP A 90 1.11 -1.08 -6.52
CA ASP A 90 0.08 -1.87 -7.20
C ASP A 90 -1.32 -1.39 -6.77
N LEU A 91 -2.01 -0.70 -7.67
CA LEU A 91 -3.39 -0.24 -7.54
C LEU A 91 -4.36 -1.06 -8.42
N SER A 92 -3.90 -2.17 -8.98
CA SER A 92 -4.67 -2.93 -9.95
C SER A 92 -5.98 -3.48 -9.39
N GLN A 93 -6.95 -3.70 -10.27
CA GLN A 93 -8.26 -4.24 -9.91
C GLN A 93 -9.07 -3.36 -8.94
N ASN A 94 -8.77 -2.06 -8.89
CA ASN A 94 -9.64 -1.03 -8.31
C ASN A 94 -10.54 -0.46 -9.42
N LYS A 95 -11.61 -1.18 -9.75
CA LYS A 95 -12.45 -0.92 -10.94
C LYS A 95 -13.23 0.40 -10.91
N ARG A 96 -13.21 1.14 -9.79
CA ARG A 96 -13.88 2.43 -9.63
C ARG A 96 -12.91 3.61 -9.59
N LEU A 97 -11.61 3.36 -9.51
CA LEU A 97 -10.58 4.38 -9.49
C LEU A 97 -10.47 4.99 -10.90
N ILE A 98 -10.79 6.27 -11.01
CA ILE A 98 -10.86 7.01 -12.29
C ILE A 98 -9.66 7.94 -12.52
N GLY A 99 -8.91 8.26 -11.47
CA GLY A 99 -7.76 9.16 -11.52
C GLY A 99 -6.81 8.91 -10.36
N LEU A 100 -5.70 9.64 -10.38
CA LEU A 100 -4.77 9.76 -9.27
C LEU A 100 -4.56 11.26 -8.97
N PRO A 101 -4.31 11.61 -7.71
CA PRO A 101 -3.91 12.97 -7.36
C PRO A 101 -2.57 13.33 -8.00
N GLU A 102 -2.32 14.61 -8.27
CA GLU A 102 -1.10 15.10 -8.95
C GLU A 102 0.17 14.77 -8.16
N GLU A 103 0.04 14.67 -6.82
CA GLU A 103 1.08 14.30 -5.87
C GLU A 103 1.63 12.89 -6.09
N ILE A 104 1.03 12.07 -6.97
CA ILE A 104 1.67 10.84 -7.45
C ILE A 104 3.06 11.11 -8.04
N CYS A 105 3.30 12.32 -8.57
CA CYS A 105 4.59 12.77 -9.07
C CYS A 105 5.67 12.88 -7.98
N ASN A 106 5.29 12.93 -6.69
CA ASN A 106 6.22 12.97 -5.56
C ASN A 106 6.89 11.61 -5.30
N LEU A 107 6.39 10.54 -5.93
CA LEU A 107 6.98 9.21 -5.85
C LEU A 107 8.23 9.10 -6.73
N ILE A 108 9.25 9.89 -6.42
CA ILE A 108 10.48 10.05 -7.22
C ILE A 108 11.27 8.74 -7.43
N SER A 109 11.08 7.75 -6.56
CA SER A 109 11.75 6.44 -6.63
C SER A 109 10.90 5.37 -7.32
N LEU A 110 9.73 5.70 -7.86
CA LEU A 110 8.79 4.72 -8.38
C LEU A 110 9.30 4.11 -9.69
N HIS A 111 9.51 2.80 -9.69
CA HIS A 111 9.95 2.04 -10.87
C HIS A 111 8.84 1.14 -11.44
N TYR A 112 7.84 0.82 -10.61
CA TYR A 112 6.72 -0.02 -11.01
C TYR A 112 5.41 0.55 -10.51
N LEU A 113 4.52 0.85 -11.46
CA LEU A 113 3.15 1.27 -11.22
C LEU A 113 2.21 0.34 -11.98
N ASN A 114 1.31 -0.32 -11.26
CA ASN A 114 0.28 -1.16 -11.87
C ASN A 114 -1.12 -0.57 -11.68
N LEU A 115 -1.70 -0.12 -12.78
CA LEU A 115 -3.06 0.43 -12.86
C LEU A 115 -4.02 -0.49 -13.63
N SER A 116 -3.62 -1.73 -13.93
CA SER A 116 -4.44 -2.65 -14.71
C SER A 116 -5.81 -2.87 -14.05
N HIS A 117 -6.86 -2.93 -14.87
CA HIS A 117 -8.25 -3.08 -14.41
C HIS A 117 -8.72 -1.96 -13.46
N THR A 118 -8.23 -0.74 -13.64
CA THR A 118 -8.84 0.50 -13.15
C THR A 118 -9.64 1.17 -14.26
N ARG A 119 -10.18 2.37 -14.01
CA ARG A 119 -10.82 3.24 -15.02
C ARG A 119 -9.98 4.47 -15.36
N ILE A 120 -8.74 4.52 -14.89
CA ILE A 120 -7.76 5.55 -15.26
C ILE A 120 -7.47 5.38 -16.76
N LYS A 121 -7.53 6.49 -17.50
CA LYS A 121 -7.28 6.54 -18.94
C LYS A 121 -5.84 6.87 -19.26
#